data_AF-A0A2E8E8I2-F1
#
_entry.id   AF-A0A2E8E8I2-F1
#
_cell.length_a   1.000
_cell.length_b   1.000
_cell.length_c   1.000
_cell.angle_alpha   90.00
_cell.angle_beta   90.00
_cell.angle_gamma   90.00
#
_symmetry.space_group_name_H-M   'P 1'
#
loop_
_entity.id
_entity.type
_entity.pdbx_description
1 polymer ?
#
loop_
_entity_poly.entity_id
_entity_poly.type
_entity_poly.pdbx_seq_one_letter_code
_entity_poly.pdbx_strand_id
1 'polypeptide(L)'
;MLNRCSTPLTAGVRWTRLAALLVSVVMLGCSEAGAPDSESEATAPASSSAEPVAALPATVADLLPEGAGRVLVLDNCGACHAVACSTIGQRTLARWDSLREDHHDKASSLSEADLGTIFAYLSTNFSESQPEPIVPPHLLEGGCTPF
;
A
#
# COMPACT_ATOMS: atom_id res chain seq x y z
N MET A 1 -6.34 -25.32 42.66
CA MET A 1 -5.80 -26.65 42.28
C MET A 1 -5.66 -26.68 40.76
N LEU A 2 -4.40 -26.75 40.29
CA LEU A 2 -3.91 -27.22 38.97
C LEU A 2 -4.47 -26.49 37.73
N ASN A 3 -3.85 -25.43 37.23
CA ASN A 3 -2.69 -25.43 36.31
C ASN A 3 -2.67 -26.60 35.32
N ARG A 4 -3.04 -26.34 34.06
CA ARG A 4 -2.57 -27.12 32.90
C ARG A 4 -2.14 -26.20 31.76
N CYS A 5 -0.82 -26.09 31.63
CA CYS A 5 -0.13 -25.71 30.41
C CYS A 5 -0.27 -26.85 29.38
N SER A 6 -0.53 -26.52 28.13
CA SER A 6 -0.24 -27.40 26.98
C SER A 6 0.39 -26.56 25.87
N THR A 7 1.69 -26.76 25.68
CA THR A 7 2.51 -26.23 24.59
C THR A 7 2.15 -26.86 23.24
N PRO A 8 2.37 -26.14 22.12
CA PRO A 8 2.13 -26.62 20.77
C PRO A 8 3.17 -27.66 20.30
N LEU A 9 2.70 -28.68 19.57
CA LEU A 9 3.55 -29.61 18.84
C LEU A 9 4.12 -28.93 17.60
N THR A 10 5.45 -28.93 17.52
CA THR A 10 6.26 -28.67 16.33
C THR A 10 6.15 -29.86 15.35
N ALA A 11 5.87 -29.60 14.07
CA ALA A 11 6.04 -30.60 13.03
C ALA A 11 6.32 -29.99 11.64
N GLY A 12 7.58 -30.07 11.22
CA GLY A 12 7.92 -30.55 9.88
C GLY A 12 8.07 -29.55 8.74
N VAL A 13 9.19 -28.84 8.71
CA VAL A 13 9.78 -28.31 7.46
C VAL A 13 10.12 -29.49 6.55
N ARG A 14 9.45 -29.63 5.40
CA ARG A 14 9.81 -30.59 4.35
C ARG A 14 10.57 -29.89 3.23
N TRP A 15 11.89 -29.85 3.37
CA TRP A 15 12.81 -29.61 2.26
C TRP A 15 12.86 -30.86 1.37
N THR A 16 12.11 -30.87 0.28
CA THR A 16 12.37 -31.79 -0.84
C THR A 16 13.19 -31.07 -1.89
N ARG A 17 14.49 -31.36 -1.88
CA ARG A 17 15.39 -31.15 -3.02
C ARG A 17 14.99 -32.15 -4.11
N LEU A 18 14.60 -31.67 -5.29
CA LEU A 18 14.63 -32.46 -6.51
C LEU A 18 15.54 -31.74 -7.52
N ALA A 19 16.54 -32.49 -7.93
CA ALA A 19 17.61 -32.09 -8.81
C ALA A 19 17.16 -32.09 -10.28
N ALA A 20 17.71 -31.12 -11.01
CA ALA A 20 18.28 -31.18 -12.36
C ALA A 20 17.50 -31.85 -13.52
N LEU A 21 17.29 -31.06 -14.57
CA LEU A 21 17.61 -31.34 -16.00
C LEU A 21 17.23 -30.07 -16.81
N LEU A 22 18.17 -29.17 -17.10
CA LEU A 22 18.87 -29.02 -18.39
C LEU A 22 17.95 -28.96 -19.63
N VAL A 23 17.67 -27.75 -20.11
CA VAL A 23 17.65 -27.43 -21.55
C VAL A 23 18.23 -26.03 -21.74
N SER A 24 19.37 -25.97 -22.43
CA SER A 24 20.00 -24.76 -22.94
C SER A 24 19.17 -24.19 -24.09
N VAL A 25 18.88 -22.90 -24.06
CA VAL A 25 18.73 -22.10 -25.29
C VAL A 25 19.61 -20.87 -25.14
N VAL A 26 20.74 -20.95 -25.83
CA VAL A 26 21.56 -19.81 -26.22
C VAL A 26 20.74 -19.03 -27.25
N MET A 27 20.40 -17.78 -26.97
CA MET A 27 20.10 -16.80 -28.01
C MET A 27 21.02 -15.60 -27.85
N LEU A 28 21.97 -15.61 -28.77
CA LEU A 28 22.94 -14.59 -29.12
C LEU A 28 22.17 -13.41 -29.73
N GLY A 29 21.94 -12.35 -28.95
CA GLY A 29 21.34 -11.09 -29.40
C GLY A 29 22.38 -9.97 -29.34
N CYS A 30 22.64 -9.36 -30.48
CA CYS A 30 23.70 -8.39 -30.72
C CYS A 30 23.53 -7.08 -29.93
N SER A 31 24.68 -6.49 -29.63
CA SER A 31 24.90 -5.13 -29.16
C SER A 31 24.17 -4.07 -30.00
N GLU A 32 23.66 -3.03 -29.34
CA GLU A 32 23.70 -1.69 -29.92
C GLU A 32 24.34 -0.75 -28.91
N ALA A 33 25.49 -0.21 -29.31
CA ALA A 33 26.24 0.79 -28.59
C ALA A 33 25.64 2.16 -28.91
N GLY A 34 25.00 2.80 -27.92
CA GLY A 34 24.68 4.22 -27.93
C GLY A 34 25.63 4.96 -27.01
N ALA A 35 26.44 5.84 -27.59
CA ALA A 35 27.44 6.67 -26.93
C ALA A 35 26.80 7.77 -26.04
N PRO A 36 27.57 8.40 -25.14
CA PRO A 36 27.08 9.36 -24.17
C PRO A 36 27.05 10.78 -24.75
N ASP A 37 25.95 11.51 -24.54
CA ASP A 37 25.97 12.96 -24.61
C ASP A 37 25.95 13.53 -23.19
N SER A 38 27.09 14.13 -22.86
CA SER A 38 27.23 15.09 -21.78
C SER A 38 26.67 16.41 -22.26
N GLU A 39 25.55 16.84 -21.69
CA GLU A 39 25.24 18.26 -21.67
C GLU A 39 25.10 18.70 -20.22
N SER A 40 26.19 19.31 -19.77
CA SER A 40 26.28 20.14 -18.60
C SER A 40 25.49 21.41 -18.88
N GLU A 41 24.37 21.61 -18.19
CA GLU A 41 23.87 22.96 -17.97
C GLU A 41 23.48 23.13 -16.51
N ALA A 42 24.47 23.59 -15.75
CA ALA A 42 24.26 24.22 -14.47
C ALA A 42 23.62 25.58 -14.70
N THR A 43 22.29 25.65 -14.55
CA THR A 43 21.61 26.89 -14.20
C THR A 43 20.76 26.62 -12.97
N ALA A 44 21.29 27.02 -11.81
CA ALA A 44 20.50 27.14 -10.60
C ALA A 44 19.73 28.47 -10.67
N PRO A 45 18.40 28.48 -10.78
CA PRO A 45 17.66 29.56 -10.16
C PRO A 45 17.69 29.30 -8.65
N ALA A 46 18.17 30.29 -7.90
CA ALA A 46 17.85 30.43 -6.49
C ALA A 46 16.32 30.56 -6.39
N SER A 47 15.64 29.42 -6.30
CA SER A 47 14.21 29.36 -6.08
C SER A 47 13.99 29.60 -4.60
N SER A 48 13.62 30.85 -4.31
CA SER A 48 12.98 31.28 -3.10
C SER A 48 12.16 30.13 -2.49
N SER A 49 12.66 29.55 -1.39
CA SER A 49 11.85 28.71 -0.51
C SER A 49 10.81 29.61 0.14
N ALA A 50 9.76 29.93 -0.61
CA ALA A 50 8.45 29.97 0.00
C ALA A 50 8.18 28.52 0.39
N GLU A 51 8.21 28.23 1.69
CA GLU A 51 7.62 26.98 2.19
C GLU A 51 6.21 26.90 1.58
N PRO A 52 5.90 25.85 0.80
CA PRO A 52 4.56 25.69 0.29
C PRO A 52 3.68 25.54 1.52
N VAL A 53 2.85 26.55 1.78
CA VAL A 53 1.73 26.40 2.71
C VAL A 53 0.91 25.26 2.11
N ALA A 54 1.03 24.08 2.70
CA ALA A 54 0.44 22.88 2.15
C ALA A 54 -1.05 23.16 1.93
N ALA A 55 -1.45 23.24 0.66
CA ALA A 55 -2.84 23.49 0.31
C ALA A 55 -3.68 22.36 0.87
N LEU A 56 -4.90 22.69 1.32
CA LEU A 56 -5.85 21.66 1.73
C LEU A 56 -6.08 20.68 0.56
N PRO A 57 -6.21 19.38 0.85
CA PRO A 57 -6.40 18.36 -0.18
C PRO A 57 -7.72 18.64 -0.92
N ALA A 58 -7.68 18.69 -2.25
CA ALA A 58 -8.87 18.97 -3.06
C ALA A 58 -9.63 17.68 -3.37
N THR A 59 -8.90 16.57 -3.49
CA THR A 59 -9.38 15.25 -3.91
C THR A 59 -8.90 14.15 -2.95
N VAL A 60 -9.51 12.97 -3.05
CA VAL A 60 -9.06 11.78 -2.31
C VAL A 60 -7.62 11.39 -2.67
N ALA A 61 -7.20 11.60 -3.92
CA ALA A 61 -5.84 11.29 -4.34
C ALA A 61 -4.79 12.13 -3.61
N ASP A 62 -5.14 13.37 -3.23
CA ASP A 62 -4.26 14.25 -2.46
C ASP A 62 -4.08 13.79 -1.00
N LEU A 63 -5.00 12.96 -0.48
CA LEU A 63 -4.92 12.38 0.86
C LEU A 63 -4.07 11.12 0.94
N LEU A 64 -3.82 10.46 -0.20
CA LEU A 64 -3.18 9.15 -0.27
C LEU A 64 -1.71 9.31 -0.66
N PRO A 65 -0.74 9.04 0.25
CA PRO A 65 0.68 9.09 -0.10
C PRO A 65 1.04 8.22 -1.31
N GLU A 66 2.05 8.60 -2.08
CA GLU A 66 2.55 7.73 -3.16
C GLU A 66 3.01 6.37 -2.60
N GLY A 67 2.71 5.28 -3.30
CA GLY A 67 3.15 3.96 -2.86
C GLY A 67 2.42 2.79 -3.52
N ALA A 68 3.00 1.60 -3.34
CA ALA A 68 2.37 0.35 -3.77
C ALA A 68 1.05 0.18 -3.03
N GLY A 69 -0.07 0.11 -3.76
CA GLY A 69 -1.42 -0.01 -3.22
C GLY A 69 -2.28 1.26 -3.34
N ARG A 70 -1.68 2.44 -3.57
CA ARG A 70 -2.45 3.68 -3.74
C ARG A 70 -3.49 3.59 -4.86
N VAL A 71 -3.07 3.11 -6.03
CA VAL A 71 -3.97 2.97 -7.20
C VAL A 71 -5.08 1.95 -6.91
N LEU A 72 -4.75 0.83 -6.25
CA LEU A 72 -5.75 -0.16 -5.86
C LEU A 72 -6.80 0.42 -4.90
N VAL A 73 -6.39 1.28 -3.95
CA VAL A 73 -7.33 1.98 -3.06
C VAL A 73 -8.25 2.91 -3.86
N LEU A 74 -7.66 3.74 -4.75
CA LEU A 74 -8.41 4.69 -5.56
C LEU A 74 -9.44 4.01 -6.47
N ASP A 75 -9.08 2.86 -7.03
CA ASP A 75 -9.92 2.17 -8.01
C ASP A 75 -11.02 1.32 -7.36
N ASN A 76 -10.81 0.82 -6.12
CA ASN A 76 -11.66 -0.23 -5.56
C ASN A 76 -12.43 0.17 -4.29
N CYS A 77 -11.95 1.13 -3.50
CA CYS A 77 -12.58 1.43 -2.20
C CYS A 77 -13.75 2.41 -2.29
N GLY A 78 -13.90 3.14 -3.40
CA GLY A 78 -14.90 4.21 -3.56
C GLY A 78 -16.30 3.76 -3.95
N ALA A 79 -16.51 2.45 -4.20
CA ALA A 79 -17.78 1.94 -4.70
C ALA A 79 -18.89 1.87 -3.62
N CYS A 80 -18.52 1.77 -2.34
CA CYS A 80 -19.48 1.55 -1.24
C CYS A 80 -19.59 2.71 -0.25
N HIS A 81 -18.50 3.45 -0.01
CA HIS A 81 -18.46 4.57 0.92
C HIS A 81 -17.34 5.54 0.56
N ALA A 82 -17.24 6.66 1.28
CA ALA A 82 -16.18 7.63 1.05
C ALA A 82 -14.80 7.04 1.36
N VAL A 83 -13.88 7.07 0.39
CA VAL A 83 -12.52 6.55 0.55
C VAL A 83 -11.74 7.34 1.60
N ALA A 84 -12.00 8.64 1.73
CA ALA A 84 -11.34 9.50 2.70
C ALA A 84 -11.59 9.06 4.17
N CYS A 85 -12.64 8.27 4.44
CA CYS A 85 -12.84 7.68 5.77
C CYS A 85 -11.73 6.70 6.18
N SER A 86 -11.00 6.14 5.21
CA SER A 86 -9.85 5.28 5.50
C SER A 86 -8.63 6.06 5.99
N THR A 87 -8.57 7.37 5.75
CA THR A 87 -7.39 8.19 6.09
C THR A 87 -7.48 8.83 7.47
N ILE A 88 -8.63 8.75 8.15
CA ILE A 88 -8.89 9.34 9.48
C ILE A 88 -8.84 8.29 10.59
N GLY A 89 -8.53 8.67 11.82
CA GLY A 89 -8.58 7.84 13.03
C GLY A 89 -7.33 7.01 13.33
N GLN A 90 -6.28 7.16 12.53
CA GLN A 90 -4.92 6.60 12.69
C GLN A 90 -4.83 5.33 13.54
N ARG A 91 -4.95 4.18 12.88
CA ARG A 91 -5.33 2.91 13.52
C ARG A 91 -4.12 2.04 13.85
N THR A 92 -4.27 1.15 14.81
CA THR A 92 -3.26 0.10 15.08
C THR A 92 -3.26 -0.94 13.95
N LEU A 93 -2.16 -1.70 13.82
CA LEU A 93 -2.09 -2.81 12.85
C LEU A 93 -3.20 -3.83 13.07
N ALA A 94 -3.47 -4.21 14.32
CA ALA A 94 -4.53 -5.17 14.67
C ALA A 94 -5.92 -4.67 14.24
N ARG A 95 -6.14 -3.35 14.32
CA ARG A 95 -7.40 -2.75 13.85
C ARG A 95 -7.49 -2.77 12.32
N TRP A 96 -6.39 -2.52 11.60
CA TRP A 96 -6.35 -2.66 10.15
C TRP A 96 -6.61 -4.09 9.68
N ASP A 97 -6.04 -5.09 10.37
CA ASP A 97 -6.33 -6.50 10.09
C ASP A 97 -7.82 -6.82 10.29
N SER A 98 -8.43 -6.37 11.40
CA SER A 98 -9.88 -6.55 11.61
C SER A 98 -10.71 -5.94 10.49
N LEU A 99 -10.33 -4.73 10.03
CA LEU A 99 -11.03 -4.06 8.93
C LEU A 99 -10.86 -4.82 7.61
N ARG A 100 -9.71 -5.45 7.37
CA ARG A 100 -9.50 -6.31 6.19
C ARG A 100 -10.51 -7.44 6.18
N GLU A 101 -10.66 -8.14 7.30
CA GLU A 101 -11.60 -9.25 7.42
C GLU A 101 -13.06 -8.78 7.23
N ASP A 102 -13.43 -7.63 7.80
CA ASP A 102 -14.78 -7.04 7.64
C ASP A 102 -15.11 -6.59 6.20
N HIS A 103 -14.08 -6.41 5.37
CA HIS A 103 -14.19 -6.03 3.96
C HIS A 103 -14.01 -7.20 3.00
N HIS A 104 -13.40 -8.31 3.41
CA HIS A 104 -13.07 -9.45 2.54
C HIS A 104 -14.27 -9.91 1.71
N ASP A 105 -15.39 -10.24 2.35
CA ASP A 105 -16.58 -10.74 1.63
C ASP A 105 -17.24 -9.66 0.75
N LYS A 106 -17.14 -8.39 1.16
CA LYS A 106 -17.70 -7.25 0.43
C LYS A 106 -16.85 -6.88 -0.79
N ALA A 107 -15.56 -7.17 -0.72
CA ALA A 107 -14.57 -6.93 -1.75
C ALA A 107 -14.30 -8.18 -2.60
N SER A 108 -15.30 -9.06 -2.74
CA SER A 108 -15.19 -10.35 -3.46
C SER A 108 -14.78 -10.26 -4.94
N SER A 109 -14.79 -9.07 -5.54
CA SER A 109 -14.24 -8.83 -6.87
C SER A 109 -12.71 -8.68 -6.90
N LEU A 110 -12.08 -8.44 -5.75
CA LEU A 110 -10.63 -8.36 -5.60
C LEU A 110 -10.02 -9.74 -5.37
N SER A 111 -8.78 -9.92 -5.82
CA SER A 111 -7.98 -11.06 -5.39
C SER A 111 -7.50 -10.88 -3.95
N GLU A 112 -7.24 -11.97 -3.24
CA GLU A 112 -6.63 -11.92 -1.90
C GLU A 112 -5.29 -11.17 -1.87
N ALA A 113 -4.52 -11.25 -2.96
CA ALA A 113 -3.26 -10.53 -3.09
C ALA A 113 -3.48 -9.01 -3.19
N ASP A 114 -4.47 -8.57 -3.95
CA ASP A 114 -4.80 -7.14 -4.09
C ASP A 114 -5.39 -6.59 -2.79
N LEU A 115 -6.28 -7.35 -2.14
CA LEU A 115 -6.83 -7.00 -0.83
C LEU A 115 -5.71 -6.87 0.21
N GLY A 116 -4.77 -7.82 0.25
CA GLY A 116 -3.59 -7.76 1.08
C GLY A 116 -2.72 -6.53 0.79
N THR A 117 -2.52 -6.18 -0.48
CA THR A 117 -1.75 -5.01 -0.90
C THR A 117 -2.42 -3.71 -0.46
N ILE A 118 -3.74 -3.60 -0.60
CA ILE A 118 -4.53 -2.45 -0.14
C ILE A 118 -4.35 -2.25 1.37
N PHE A 119 -4.54 -3.29 2.17
CA PHE A 119 -4.48 -3.16 3.63
C PHE A 119 -3.06 -3.01 4.16
N ALA A 120 -2.04 -3.56 3.48
CA ALA A 120 -0.64 -3.25 3.79
C ALA A 120 -0.33 -1.76 3.53
N TYR A 121 -0.82 -1.20 2.43
CA TYR A 121 -0.66 0.21 2.12
C TYR A 121 -1.37 1.11 3.13
N LEU A 122 -2.64 0.83 3.45
CA LEU A 122 -3.42 1.63 4.40
C LEU A 122 -2.79 1.59 5.80
N SER A 123 -2.38 0.41 6.26
CA SER A 123 -1.75 0.27 7.57
C SER A 123 -0.37 0.91 7.67
N THR A 124 0.39 1.00 6.58
CA THR A 124 1.69 1.68 6.55
C THR A 124 1.55 3.21 6.62
N ASN A 125 0.56 3.76 5.91
CA ASN A 125 0.40 5.20 5.74
C ASN A 125 -0.55 5.84 6.76
N PHE A 126 -1.47 5.06 7.32
CA PHE A 126 -2.51 5.53 8.23
C PHE A 126 -2.51 4.73 9.55
N SER A 127 -1.31 4.47 10.08
CA SER A 127 -1.09 3.88 11.40
C SER A 127 -1.18 4.91 12.53
N GLU A 128 -1.33 4.44 13.76
CA GLU A 128 -1.20 5.25 15.00
C GLU A 128 0.09 6.08 15.12
N SER A 129 1.16 5.75 14.40
CA SER A 129 2.41 6.53 14.37
C SER A 129 2.44 7.66 13.33
N GLN A 130 1.41 7.77 12.49
CA GLN A 130 1.31 8.78 11.44
C GLN A 130 0.36 9.90 11.87
N PRO A 131 0.63 11.17 11.50
CA PRO A 131 -0.29 12.27 11.80
C PRO A 131 -1.60 12.10 11.03
N GLU A 132 -2.73 12.36 11.66
CA GLU A 132 -4.04 12.37 10.99
C GLU A 132 -4.09 13.51 9.96
N PRO A 133 -4.42 13.25 8.68
CA PRO A 133 -4.58 14.29 7.69
C PRO A 133 -5.83 15.12 7.95
N ILE A 134 -5.79 16.40 7.58
CA ILE A 134 -6.98 17.25 7.56
C ILE A 134 -7.82 16.84 6.34
N VAL A 135 -9.00 16.27 6.60
CA VAL A 135 -9.93 15.86 5.54
C VAL A 135 -11.08 16.88 5.44
N PRO A 136 -11.17 17.62 4.32
CA PRO A 136 -12.31 18.50 4.08
C PRO A 136 -13.64 17.74 4.09
N PRO A 137 -14.73 18.34 4.62
CA PRO A 137 -16.02 17.67 4.74
C PRO A 137 -16.57 17.12 3.43
N HIS A 138 -16.31 17.78 2.30
CA HIS A 138 -16.81 17.35 1.00
C HIS A 138 -16.22 15.99 0.55
N LEU A 139 -15.04 15.61 1.06
CA LEU A 139 -14.45 14.30 0.77
C LEU A 139 -15.06 13.16 1.59
N LEU A 140 -15.89 13.48 2.58
CA LEU A 140 -16.64 12.52 3.40
C LEU A 140 -18.10 12.39 2.95
N GLU A 141 -18.50 13.12 1.91
CA GLU A 141 -19.81 12.99 1.28
C GLU A 141 -19.92 11.59 0.67
N GLY A 142 -20.86 10.78 1.17
CA GLY A 142 -20.92 9.33 0.94
C GLY A 142 -20.85 8.51 2.23
N GLY A 143 -20.46 9.16 3.34
CA GLY A 143 -20.51 8.61 4.68
C GLY A 143 -19.34 7.68 4.99
N CYS A 144 -19.03 7.57 6.27
CA CYS A 144 -18.14 6.55 6.80
C CYS A 144 -18.97 5.39 7.31
N THR A 145 -18.59 4.17 6.95
CA THR A 145 -19.20 2.99 7.54
C THR A 145 -18.67 2.78 8.97
N PRO A 146 -19.53 2.44 9.94
CA PRO A 146 -19.15 2.29 11.34
C PRO A 146 -18.56 0.89 11.61
N PHE A 147 -17.50 0.51 10.90
CA PHE A 147 -16.82 -0.77 11.11
C PHE A 147 -15.56 -0.59 11.94
#